data_AF-A0A0F7VVZ2-F1
#
_entry.id   AF-A0A0F7VVZ2-F1
#
_cell.length_a   1.000
_cell.length_b   1.000
_cell.length_c   1.000
_cell.angle_alpha   90.00
_cell.angle_beta   90.00
_cell.angle_gamma   90.00
#
_symmetry.space_group_name_H-M   'P 1'
#
loop_
_entity.id
_entity.type
_entity.pdbx_description
1 polymer ?
#
loop_
_entity_poly.entity_id
_entity_poly.type
_entity_poly.pdbx_seq_one_letter_code
_entity_poly.pdbx_strand_id
1 'polypeptide(L)'
;MSLAHQQPVTAGPFAARRAGTTAPAPARPADHDRPPARGPETFRKECRMPAAARTGDPTSHGGLISTPPPVAAAVVARVLIGGRPAAVVGSLHACPMPPHAAMGPANVILPNPAALAAGTVLIGGVPAARMGDTTACGATVLAGAPNVQIGGGR
;
A
#
# COMPACT_ATOMS: atom_id res chain seq x y z
N MET A 1 53.64 -43.94 35.23
CA MET A 1 54.24 -43.02 34.23
C MET A 1 54.74 -43.85 33.06
N SER A 2 54.71 -43.32 31.84
CA SER A 2 55.32 -43.88 30.61
C SER A 2 54.70 -45.13 29.95
N LEU A 3 54.11 -44.89 28.77
CA LEU A 3 54.22 -45.61 27.48
C LEU A 3 53.91 -47.12 27.29
N ALA A 4 53.09 -47.33 26.25
CA ALA A 4 53.11 -48.38 25.20
C ALA A 4 52.70 -49.84 25.54
N HIS A 5 51.66 -50.34 24.83
CA HIS A 5 51.39 -51.78 24.58
C HIS A 5 50.70 -52.00 23.21
N GLN A 6 50.95 -53.16 22.58
CA GLN A 6 50.94 -53.40 21.11
C GLN A 6 50.43 -54.82 20.71
N GLN A 7 49.99 -55.13 19.47
CA GLN A 7 49.65 -54.28 18.30
C GLN A 7 48.18 -54.42 17.79
N PRO A 8 47.74 -55.50 17.08
CA PRO A 8 46.95 -55.25 15.86
C PRO A 8 45.73 -56.17 15.59
N VAL A 9 44.76 -55.70 14.79
CA VAL A 9 43.83 -56.59 14.04
C VAL A 9 43.50 -56.09 12.62
N THR A 10 44.09 -56.79 11.65
CA THR A 10 43.53 -57.22 10.34
C THR A 10 42.75 -56.23 9.46
N ALA A 11 43.30 -55.98 8.27
CA ALA A 11 42.56 -55.46 7.12
C ALA A 11 41.66 -56.53 6.47
N GLY A 12 40.51 -56.11 5.93
CA GLY A 12 39.59 -56.89 5.09
C GLY A 12 39.03 -56.01 3.95
N PRO A 13 38.61 -56.57 2.81
CA PRO A 13 39.05 -55.98 1.54
C PRO A 13 37.97 -55.29 0.68
N PHE A 14 38.46 -54.44 -0.23
CA PHE A 14 37.93 -54.16 -1.58
C PHE A 14 36.44 -53.83 -1.77
N ALA A 15 36.17 -52.55 -2.05
CA ALA A 15 35.27 -52.16 -3.14
C ALA A 15 35.66 -50.78 -3.69
N ALA A 16 36.40 -50.75 -4.81
CA ALA A 16 36.75 -49.51 -5.48
C ALA A 16 35.50 -48.78 -6.01
N ARG A 17 35.33 -47.50 -5.67
CA ARG A 17 34.44 -46.60 -6.40
C ARG A 17 35.26 -45.47 -7.02
N ARG A 18 35.17 -45.41 -8.35
CA ARG A 18 35.97 -44.54 -9.22
C ARG A 18 35.71 -43.07 -8.88
N ALA A 19 36.75 -42.24 -9.03
CA ALA A 19 36.60 -40.79 -9.01
C ALA A 19 35.69 -40.37 -10.17
N GLY A 20 34.42 -40.08 -9.87
CA GLY A 20 33.49 -39.50 -10.81
C GLY A 20 33.72 -38.00 -10.88
N THR A 21 34.45 -37.55 -11.89
CA THR A 21 34.59 -36.12 -12.21
C THR A 21 33.28 -35.60 -12.81
N THR A 22 32.27 -35.38 -11.98
CA THR A 22 31.07 -34.64 -12.39
C THR A 22 31.44 -33.17 -12.55
N ALA A 23 31.67 -32.76 -13.79
CA ALA A 23 31.71 -31.35 -14.15
C ALA A 23 30.43 -30.65 -13.66
N PRO A 24 30.50 -29.37 -13.21
CA PRO A 24 29.30 -28.64 -12.83
C PRO A 24 28.36 -28.56 -14.03
N ALA A 25 27.07 -28.85 -13.80
CA ALA A 25 26.05 -28.70 -14.83
C ALA A 25 26.04 -27.25 -15.35
N PRO A 26 25.82 -27.02 -16.67
CA PRO A 26 25.72 -25.67 -17.20
C PRO A 26 24.61 -24.92 -16.47
N ALA A 27 24.88 -23.68 -16.07
CA ALA A 27 23.88 -22.83 -15.45
C ALA A 27 22.66 -22.74 -16.38
N ARG A 28 21.47 -23.08 -15.86
CA ARG A 28 20.23 -22.90 -16.60
C ARG A 28 20.11 -21.43 -17.02
N PRO A 29 19.66 -21.13 -18.26
CA PRO A 29 19.36 -19.75 -18.62
C PRO A 29 18.35 -19.18 -17.62
N ALA A 30 18.49 -17.89 -17.30
CA ALA A 30 17.61 -17.25 -16.35
C ALA A 30 16.17 -17.23 -16.92
N ASP A 31 15.26 -17.96 -16.27
CA ASP A 31 13.82 -17.88 -16.54
C ASP A 31 13.33 -16.48 -16.17
N HIS A 32 13.40 -15.55 -17.12
CA HIS A 32 12.90 -14.18 -16.96
C HIS A 32 11.37 -14.12 -16.75
N ASP A 33 10.65 -15.21 -17.04
CA ASP A 33 9.21 -15.37 -16.84
C ASP A 33 8.82 -16.06 -15.52
N ARG A 34 9.77 -16.39 -14.63
CA ARG A 34 9.40 -16.96 -13.31
C ARG A 34 8.89 -15.86 -12.37
N PRO A 35 7.60 -15.81 -12.00
CA PRO A 35 7.11 -14.78 -11.10
C PRO A 35 7.79 -14.90 -9.73
N PRO A 36 8.13 -13.77 -9.08
CA PRO A 36 8.86 -13.78 -7.82
C PRO A 36 8.06 -14.46 -6.70
N ALA A 37 8.79 -15.10 -5.78
CA ALA A 37 8.22 -15.89 -4.70
C ALA A 37 7.16 -15.10 -3.91
N ARG A 38 6.09 -15.79 -3.54
CA ARG A 38 4.92 -15.20 -2.87
C ARG A 38 5.26 -14.84 -1.43
N GLY A 39 5.61 -13.57 -1.19
CA GLY A 39 5.74 -13.02 0.17
C GLY A 39 4.41 -13.02 0.95
N PRO A 40 4.43 -12.71 2.25
CA PRO A 40 3.25 -12.78 3.10
C PRO A 40 2.11 -11.92 2.55
N GLU A 41 0.91 -12.51 2.44
CA GLU A 41 -0.20 -11.92 1.68
C GLU A 41 -0.79 -10.64 2.30
N THR A 42 -0.35 -10.27 3.51
CA THR A 42 -0.72 -9.01 4.20
C THR A 42 -0.24 -7.75 3.48
N PHE A 43 0.90 -7.78 2.79
CA PHE A 43 1.43 -6.60 2.08
C PHE A 43 0.84 -6.44 0.66
N ARG A 44 0.15 -7.46 0.13
CA ARG A 44 -0.44 -7.43 -1.22
C ARG A 44 -1.87 -6.89 -1.28
N LYS A 45 -2.46 -6.56 -0.14
CA LYS A 45 -3.89 -6.24 -0.04
C LYS A 45 -4.25 -4.81 -0.48
N GLU A 46 -3.28 -3.88 -0.45
CA GLU A 46 -3.54 -2.43 -0.56
C GLU A 46 -2.97 -1.70 -1.81
N CYS A 47 -2.33 -2.37 -2.78
CA CYS A 47 -1.95 -1.72 -4.06
C CYS A 47 -3.11 -1.72 -5.10
N ARG A 48 -4.34 -2.02 -4.68
CA ARG A 48 -5.55 -1.70 -5.46
C ARG A 48 -5.74 -0.19 -5.39
N MET A 49 -5.50 0.50 -6.50
CA MET A 49 -5.67 1.96 -6.60
C MET A 49 -7.11 2.36 -6.21
N PRO A 50 -7.33 3.03 -5.06
CA PRO A 50 -8.67 3.37 -4.60
C PRO A 50 -9.32 4.44 -5.50
N ALA A 51 -10.65 4.45 -5.52
CA ALA A 51 -11.42 5.47 -6.22
C ALA A 51 -11.14 6.88 -5.68
N ALA A 52 -11.02 7.87 -6.56
CA ALA A 52 -10.82 9.27 -6.22
C ALA A 52 -12.03 9.86 -5.50
N ALA A 53 -11.84 10.50 -4.34
CA ALA A 53 -12.92 11.15 -3.59
C ALA A 53 -13.26 12.53 -4.17
N ARG A 54 -14.51 12.95 -3.95
CA ARG A 54 -15.08 14.18 -4.53
C ARG A 54 -15.98 14.90 -3.53
N THR A 55 -16.24 16.18 -3.78
CA THR A 55 -17.29 16.93 -3.08
C THR A 55 -18.63 16.20 -3.24
N GLY A 56 -19.24 15.91 -2.10
CA GLY A 56 -20.51 15.23 -1.96
C GLY A 56 -20.44 13.70 -2.05
N ASP A 57 -19.26 13.07 -1.97
CA ASP A 57 -19.18 11.62 -1.72
C ASP A 57 -19.46 11.34 -0.21
N PRO A 58 -20.15 10.23 0.13
CA PRO A 58 -20.59 9.92 1.49
C PRO A 58 -19.48 9.37 2.41
N THR A 59 -19.66 9.53 3.72
CA THR A 59 -18.78 8.97 4.76
C THR A 59 -19.52 8.01 5.71
N SER A 60 -18.76 7.23 6.48
CA SER A 60 -19.28 6.25 7.46
C SER A 60 -20.13 6.85 8.59
N HIS A 61 -20.09 8.16 8.80
CA HIS A 61 -20.93 8.89 9.76
C HIS A 61 -22.20 9.50 9.12
N GLY A 62 -22.57 9.06 7.92
CA GLY A 62 -23.77 9.50 7.20
C GLY A 62 -23.70 10.92 6.63
N GLY A 63 -22.56 11.60 6.81
CA GLY A 63 -22.32 12.92 6.24
C GLY A 63 -21.65 12.87 4.87
N LEU A 64 -21.36 14.04 4.34
CA LEU A 64 -20.76 14.21 3.02
C LEU A 64 -19.41 14.91 3.12
N ILE A 65 -18.54 14.67 2.14
CA ILE A 65 -17.45 15.59 1.84
C ILE A 65 -18.04 16.85 1.19
N SER A 66 -17.50 18.02 1.48
CA SER A 66 -18.03 19.32 1.06
C SER A 66 -16.95 20.13 0.34
N THR A 67 -16.79 21.40 0.68
CA THR A 67 -15.84 22.33 0.08
C THR A 67 -14.38 21.88 0.23
N PRO A 68 -13.54 22.05 -0.81
CA PRO A 68 -12.09 21.93 -0.68
C PRO A 68 -11.50 22.92 0.35
N PRO A 69 -10.26 22.73 0.84
CA PRO A 69 -9.64 23.61 1.82
C PRO A 69 -9.50 25.05 1.27
N PRO A 70 -9.78 26.11 2.05
CA PRO A 70 -9.82 27.49 1.55
C PRO A 70 -8.58 27.93 0.77
N VAL A 71 -7.39 27.52 1.23
CA VAL A 71 -6.09 27.86 0.63
C VAL A 71 -5.96 27.36 -0.83
N ALA A 72 -6.57 26.22 -1.16
CA ALA A 72 -6.49 25.61 -2.49
C ALA A 72 -7.83 25.62 -3.25
N ALA A 73 -8.91 26.14 -2.63
CA ALA A 73 -10.28 25.98 -3.11
C ALA A 73 -10.49 26.43 -4.56
N ALA A 74 -9.92 27.57 -4.95
CA ALA A 74 -10.05 28.09 -6.32
C ALA A 74 -9.40 27.18 -7.38
N VAL A 75 -8.34 26.44 -7.04
CA VAL A 75 -7.65 25.54 -7.98
C VAL A 75 -8.31 24.15 -7.95
N VAL A 76 -8.53 23.61 -6.76
CA VAL A 76 -9.11 22.26 -6.58
C VAL A 76 -10.54 22.19 -7.11
N ALA A 77 -11.37 23.22 -6.88
CA ALA A 77 -12.77 23.21 -7.33
C ALA A 77 -12.93 23.23 -8.86
N ARG A 78 -11.88 23.61 -9.61
CA ARG A 78 -11.85 23.54 -11.09
C ARG A 78 -11.50 22.15 -11.61
N VAL A 79 -10.90 21.28 -10.79
CA VAL A 79 -10.57 19.90 -11.17
C VAL A 79 -11.81 19.04 -10.93
N LEU A 80 -12.50 18.69 -12.02
CA LEU A 80 -13.73 17.90 -11.97
C LEU A 80 -13.42 16.41 -12.19
N ILE A 81 -13.80 15.58 -11.23
CA ILE A 81 -13.69 14.13 -11.28
C ILE A 81 -15.11 13.56 -11.43
N GLY A 82 -15.40 12.92 -12.56
CA GLY A 82 -16.75 12.42 -12.85
C GLY A 82 -17.84 13.48 -12.70
N GLY A 83 -17.57 14.71 -13.18
CA GLY A 83 -18.49 15.84 -13.17
C GLY A 83 -18.62 16.62 -11.85
N ARG A 84 -17.91 16.24 -10.79
CA ARG A 84 -17.98 16.92 -9.46
C ARG A 84 -16.59 17.44 -9.05
N PRO A 85 -16.49 18.52 -8.26
CA PRO A 85 -15.20 18.98 -7.73
C PRO A 85 -14.43 17.87 -7.01
N ALA A 86 -13.12 17.78 -7.26
CA ALA A 86 -12.23 16.86 -6.58
C ALA A 86 -12.17 17.14 -5.07
N ALA A 87 -12.06 16.08 -4.26
CA ALA A 87 -11.69 16.21 -2.86
C ALA A 87 -10.18 15.99 -2.68
N VAL A 88 -9.61 16.74 -1.76
CA VAL A 88 -8.20 16.69 -1.33
C VAL A 88 -8.12 16.62 0.20
N VAL A 89 -6.96 16.26 0.73
CA VAL A 89 -6.67 16.41 2.17
C VAL A 89 -6.94 17.86 2.60
N GLY A 90 -7.61 18.04 3.74
CA GLY A 90 -8.12 19.33 4.19
C GLY A 90 -9.51 19.71 3.65
N SER A 91 -10.14 18.92 2.76
CA SER A 91 -11.53 19.16 2.35
C SER A 91 -12.49 18.94 3.52
N LEU A 92 -13.49 19.79 3.65
CA LEU A 92 -14.44 19.78 4.74
C LEU A 92 -15.32 18.51 4.72
N HIS A 93 -15.56 17.93 5.88
CA HIS A 93 -16.55 16.88 6.09
C HIS A 93 -17.73 17.41 6.91
N ALA A 94 -18.89 17.51 6.26
CA ALA A 94 -20.15 17.89 6.90
C ALA A 94 -20.75 16.65 7.58
N CYS A 95 -20.35 16.41 8.83
CA CYS A 95 -20.84 15.30 9.65
C CYS A 95 -22.17 15.66 10.35
N PRO A 96 -23.24 14.87 10.21
CA PRO A 96 -24.52 15.12 10.87
C PRO A 96 -24.57 14.66 12.33
N MET A 97 -23.58 13.88 12.80
CA MET A 97 -23.59 13.40 14.19
C MET A 97 -23.37 14.57 15.17
N PRO A 98 -24.23 14.77 16.19
CA PRO A 98 -24.22 15.97 17.03
C PRO A 98 -22.85 16.43 17.59
N PRO A 99 -22.01 15.58 18.21
CA PRO A 99 -20.72 16.02 18.72
C PRO A 99 -19.73 16.40 17.60
N HIS A 100 -19.88 15.83 16.41
CA HIS A 100 -19.00 16.05 15.27
C HIS A 100 -19.45 17.23 14.40
N ALA A 101 -20.76 17.54 14.40
CA ALA A 101 -21.31 18.73 13.76
C ALA A 101 -20.77 20.02 14.40
N ALA A 102 -20.59 20.01 15.73
CA ALA A 102 -20.00 21.12 16.48
C ALA A 102 -18.54 21.45 16.12
N MET A 103 -17.80 20.52 15.49
CA MET A 103 -16.46 20.79 14.96
C MET A 103 -16.47 21.73 13.75
N GLY A 104 -17.61 21.85 13.06
CA GLY A 104 -17.82 22.74 11.92
C GLY A 104 -16.71 22.64 10.87
N PRO A 105 -16.05 23.75 10.49
CA PRO A 105 -15.04 23.76 9.43
C PRO A 105 -13.71 23.08 9.82
N ALA A 106 -13.50 22.73 11.09
CA ALA A 106 -12.33 21.97 11.52
C ALA A 106 -12.44 20.47 11.21
N ASN A 107 -13.64 19.97 10.89
CA ASN A 107 -13.82 18.58 10.48
C ASN A 107 -13.41 18.42 9.00
N VAL A 108 -12.20 17.91 8.76
CA VAL A 108 -11.60 17.79 7.43
C VAL A 108 -11.05 16.40 7.15
N ILE A 109 -10.84 16.06 5.87
CA ILE A 109 -10.08 14.86 5.48
C ILE A 109 -8.63 14.99 5.95
N LEU A 110 -8.13 13.96 6.64
CA LEU A 110 -6.77 13.87 7.15
C LEU A 110 -5.81 13.23 6.13
N PRO A 111 -4.50 13.53 6.19
CA PRO A 111 -3.51 12.84 5.37
C PRO A 111 -3.40 11.37 5.76
N ASN A 112 -3.60 10.48 4.78
CA ASN A 112 -3.41 9.04 4.99
C ASN A 112 -1.92 8.67 4.86
N PRO A 113 -1.25 8.14 5.90
CA PRO A 113 0.19 7.85 5.86
C PRO A 113 0.58 6.86 4.75
N ALA A 114 -0.28 5.90 4.42
CA ALA A 114 -0.04 4.96 3.32
C ALA A 114 -0.08 5.63 1.94
N ALA A 115 -0.88 6.68 1.77
CA ALA A 115 -0.88 7.49 0.54
C ALA A 115 0.43 8.24 0.34
N LEU A 116 0.96 8.79 1.44
CA LEU A 116 2.22 9.55 1.44
C LEU A 116 3.41 8.64 1.14
N ALA A 117 3.42 7.42 1.71
CA ALA A 117 4.49 6.45 1.50
C ALA A 117 4.50 5.83 0.08
N ALA A 118 3.32 5.52 -0.48
CA ALA A 118 3.21 4.89 -1.81
C ALA A 118 3.34 5.86 -3.00
N GLY A 119 3.53 7.16 -2.74
CA GLY A 119 3.47 8.21 -3.75
C GLY A 119 2.06 8.80 -3.87
N THR A 120 1.98 10.12 -3.88
CA THR A 120 0.73 10.89 -3.79
C THR A 120 0.45 11.65 -5.07
N VAL A 121 -0.75 11.50 -5.63
CA VAL A 121 -1.26 12.39 -6.69
C VAL A 121 -1.64 13.73 -6.05
N LEU A 122 -1.12 14.83 -6.59
CA LEU A 122 -1.43 16.18 -6.13
C LEU A 122 -2.48 16.83 -7.04
N ILE A 123 -3.54 17.37 -6.44
CA ILE A 123 -4.57 18.18 -7.11
C ILE A 123 -4.46 19.59 -6.56
N GLY A 124 -4.13 20.56 -7.43
CA GLY A 124 -3.87 21.94 -7.01
C GLY A 124 -2.72 22.08 -6.00
N GLY A 125 -1.74 21.17 -6.03
CA GLY A 125 -0.62 21.12 -5.08
C GLY A 125 -0.92 20.40 -3.75
N VAL A 126 -2.15 19.93 -3.54
CA VAL A 126 -2.59 19.26 -2.30
C VAL A 126 -2.81 17.76 -2.55
N PRO A 127 -2.45 16.86 -1.62
CA PRO A 127 -2.74 15.43 -1.72
C PRO A 127 -4.21 15.13 -2.05
N ALA A 128 -4.46 14.39 -3.13
CA ALA A 128 -5.79 13.97 -3.53
C ALA A 128 -6.39 12.98 -2.52
N ALA A 129 -7.65 13.20 -2.16
CA ALA A 129 -8.38 12.30 -1.26
C ALA A 129 -8.98 11.12 -2.03
N ARG A 130 -9.16 10.01 -1.33
CA ARG A 130 -9.51 8.71 -1.91
C ARG A 130 -10.53 7.98 -1.04
N MET A 131 -11.24 7.04 -1.63
CA MET A 131 -12.06 6.08 -0.87
C MET A 131 -11.17 5.38 0.18
N GLY A 132 -11.64 5.33 1.43
CA GLY A 132 -10.88 4.80 2.56
C GLY A 132 -10.05 5.81 3.35
N ASP A 133 -9.89 7.05 2.88
CA ASP A 133 -9.25 8.11 3.68
C ASP A 133 -10.17 8.56 4.83
N THR A 134 -9.57 8.98 5.94
CA THR A 134 -10.26 9.30 7.19
C THR A 134 -10.44 10.81 7.40
N THR A 135 -11.42 11.20 8.22
CA THR A 135 -11.68 12.59 8.61
C THR A 135 -11.29 12.86 10.06
N ALA A 136 -11.22 14.14 10.45
CA ALA A 136 -10.87 14.55 11.81
C ALA A 136 -11.84 14.02 12.88
N CYS A 137 -13.12 13.80 12.55
CA CYS A 137 -14.08 13.14 13.45
C CYS A 137 -14.06 11.59 13.40
N GLY A 138 -13.08 10.99 12.71
CA GLY A 138 -12.95 9.54 12.57
C GLY A 138 -13.89 8.89 11.55
N ALA A 139 -14.57 9.66 10.70
CA ALA A 139 -15.34 9.08 9.59
C ALA A 139 -14.40 8.59 8.47
N THR A 140 -14.84 7.61 7.69
CA THR A 140 -14.13 7.10 6.51
C THR A 140 -14.91 7.45 5.25
N VAL A 141 -14.24 7.89 4.19
CA VAL A 141 -14.85 8.12 2.87
C VAL A 141 -15.28 6.78 2.26
N LEU A 142 -16.58 6.59 2.06
CA LEU A 142 -17.17 5.31 1.63
C LEU A 142 -17.14 5.08 0.12
N ALA A 143 -17.13 6.15 -0.67
CA ALA A 143 -17.18 6.06 -2.13
C ALA A 143 -16.31 7.13 -2.79
N GLY A 144 -16.01 6.91 -4.05
CA GLY A 144 -15.33 7.86 -4.93
C GLY A 144 -15.87 7.75 -6.36
N ALA A 145 -15.18 8.35 -7.32
CA ALA A 145 -15.47 8.16 -8.74
C ALA A 145 -15.13 6.71 -9.18
N PRO A 146 -16.10 5.92 -9.68
CA PRO A 146 -15.87 4.52 -10.03
C PRO A 146 -14.89 4.34 -11.20
N ASN A 147 -14.70 5.40 -12.00
CA ASN A 147 -13.87 5.43 -13.20
C ASN A 147 -12.54 6.18 -13.04
N VAL A 148 -12.24 6.75 -11.87
CA VAL A 148 -10.98 7.46 -11.61
C VAL A 148 -10.33 6.88 -10.36
N GLN A 149 -9.20 6.22 -10.55
CA GLN A 149 -8.43 5.58 -9.48
C GLN A 149 -7.17 6.40 -9.18
N ILE A 150 -6.82 6.54 -7.90
CA ILE A 150 -5.68 7.33 -7.44
C ILE A 150 -4.76 6.46 -6.58
N GLY A 151 -3.58 6.16 -7.10
CA GLY A 151 -2.50 5.52 -6.36
C GLY A 151 -1.14 5.89 -6.95
N GLY A 152 -0.15 6.16 -6.09
CA GLY A 152 1.25 6.06 -6.46
C GLY A 152 1.70 4.60 -6.52
N GLY A 153 2.86 4.35 -7.15
CA GLY A 153 3.21 3.04 -7.66
C GLY A 153 4.24 2.24 -6.86
N ARG A 154 4.05 0.92 -6.95
CA ARG A 154 4.95 -0.21 -6.62
C ARG A 154 5.03 -0.62 -5.15
#